data_AF-A0A379GBM2-F1
#
_entry.id   AF-A0A379GBM2-F1
#
_cell.length_a   1.000
_cell.length_b   1.000
_cell.length_c   1.000
_cell.angle_alpha   90.00
_cell.angle_beta   90.00
_cell.angle_gamma   90.00
#
_symmetry.space_group_name_H-M   'P 1'
#
loop_
_entity.id
_entity.type
_entity.pdbx_description
1 polymer ?
#
loop_
_entity_poly.entity_id
_entity_poly.type
_entity_poly.pdbx_seq_one_letter_code
_entity_poly.pdbx_strand_id
1 'polypeptide(L)' 'MKTLSVRQPWASLLVSVLKDIENRTWAPNYKGRILIHASSTKVPKNFADRIIFDVNNEIENERR' A
#
# COMPACT_ATOMS: atom_id res chain seq x y z
N MET A 1 -13.87 16.50 8.33
CA MET A 1 -13.20 15.32 8.96
C MET A 1 -11.78 15.22 8.40
N LYS A 2 -10.78 14.81 9.20
CA LYS A 2 -9.41 14.63 8.67
C LYS A 2 -9.36 13.37 7.81
N THR A 3 -8.61 13.42 6.72
CA THR A 3 -8.59 12.38 5.68
C THR A 3 -7.16 12.11 5.24
N LEU A 4 -6.84 10.85 4.98
CA LEU A 4 -5.56 10.43 4.42
C LEU A 4 -5.77 9.84 3.03
N SER A 5 -5.13 10.44 2.03
CA SER A 5 -5.12 9.90 0.66
C SER A 5 -4.11 8.76 0.56
N VAL A 6 -4.56 7.57 0.20
CA VAL A 6 -3.76 6.35 0.03
C VAL A 6 -3.96 5.83 -1.39
N ARG A 7 -2.90 5.34 -2.03
CA ARG A 7 -2.98 4.75 -3.38
C ARG A 7 -3.62 3.37 -3.32
N GLN A 8 -4.26 2.97 -4.41
CA GLN A 8 -4.64 1.57 -4.58
C GLN A 8 -3.39 0.73 -4.90
N PRO A 9 -3.35 -0.55 -4.49
CA PRO A 9 -4.40 -1.31 -3.79
C PRO A 9 -4.44 -1.10 -2.26
N TRP A 10 -3.49 -0.36 -1.68
CA TRP A 10 -3.31 -0.27 -0.24
C TRP A 10 -4.48 0.36 0.51
N ALA A 11 -5.21 1.31 -0.10
CA ALA A 11 -6.40 1.91 0.49
C ALA A 11 -7.45 0.84 0.83
N SER A 12 -7.71 -0.10 -0.09
CA SER A 12 -8.65 -1.21 0.14
C SER A 12 -8.15 -2.18 1.21
N LEU A 13 -6.85 -2.43 1.29
CA LEU A 13 -6.26 -3.30 2.32
C LEU A 13 -6.40 -2.72 3.74
N LEU A 14 -6.24 -1.40 3.89
CA LEU A 14 -6.43 -0.73 5.17
C LEU A 14 -7.89 -0.83 5.64
N VAL A 15 -8.85 -0.56 4.74
CA VAL A 15 -10.29 -0.56 5.09
C VAL A 15 -10.82 -1.97 5.33
N SER A 16 -10.26 -2.99 4.65
CA SER A 16 -10.58 -4.40 4.87
C SER A 16 -9.81 -5.06 6.03
N VAL A 17 -8.96 -4.30 6.74
CA VAL A 17 -8.16 -4.80 7.88
C VAL A 17 -7.15 -5.88 7.48
N LEU A 18 -6.82 -5.99 6.20
CA LEU A 18 -5.74 -6.85 5.69
C LEU A 18 -4.35 -6.20 5.81
N LYS A 19 -4.33 -4.88 6.02
CA LYS A 19 -3.13 -4.09 6.30
C LYS A 19 -3.42 -3.20 7.50
N ASP A 20 -2.57 -3.26 8.51
CA ASP A 20 -2.72 -2.56 9.78
C ASP A 20 -1.96 -1.22 9.82
N ILE A 21 -0.78 -1.17 9.22
CA ILE A 21 0.15 -0.04 9.30
C ILE A 21 0.30 0.61 7.93
N GLU A 22 0.12 1.93 7.85
CA GLU A 22 0.43 2.75 6.67
C GLU A 22 1.80 3.42 6.79
N ASN A 23 2.73 3.07 5.89
CA ASN A 23 4.10 3.58 5.88
C ASN A 23 4.23 4.86 5.04
N ARG A 24 4.91 5.88 5.56
CA ARG A 24 5.20 7.16 4.88
C ARG A 24 6.58 7.67 5.28
N THR A 25 7.17 8.51 4.43
CA THR A 25 8.47 9.15 4.69
C THR A 25 8.40 10.30 5.70
N TRP A 26 7.20 10.69 6.13
CA TRP A 26 6.97 11.77 7.10
C TRP A 26 5.98 11.33 8.18
N ALA A 27 6.16 11.86 9.39
CA ALA A 27 5.30 11.55 10.53
C ALA A 27 4.03 12.41 10.54
N PRO A 28 2.82 11.85 10.74
CA PRO A 28 1.60 12.64 10.83
C PRO A 28 1.48 13.34 12.18
N ASN A 29 1.16 14.64 12.14
CA ASN A 29 0.90 15.46 13.33
C ASN A 29 -0.44 15.10 14.01
N TYR A 30 -1.39 14.52 13.28
CA TYR A 30 -2.71 14.16 13.80
C TYR A 30 -2.74 12.72 14.31
N LYS A 31 -3.36 12.50 15.49
CA LYS A 31 -3.61 11.19 16.10
C LYS A 31 -5.11 11.08 16.41
N GLY A 32 -5.75 10.02 15.93
CA GLY A 32 -7.19 9.80 16.08
C GLY A 32 -7.81 9.16 14.85
N ARG A 33 -9.15 9.10 14.81
CA ARG A 33 -9.89 8.55 13.68
C ARG A 33 -9.82 9.48 12.48
N ILE A 34 -9.47 8.93 11.33
CA ILE A 34 -9.41 9.63 10.04
C ILE A 34 -10.18 8.84 8.99
N LEU A 35 -10.61 9.54 7.95
CA LEU A 35 -11.14 8.90 6.75
C LEU A 35 -9.99 8.44 5.84
N ILE A 36 -10.21 7.34 5.13
CA ILE A 36 -9.32 6.89 4.05
C ILE A 36 -9.92 7.31 2.72
N HIS A 37 -9.14 8.04 1.92
CA HIS A 37 -9.50 8.40 0.55
C HIS A 37 -8.63 7.59 -0.42
N ALA A 38 -9.27 6.81 -1.29
CA ALA A 38 -8.58 6.12 -2.37
C ALA A 38 -8.19 7.14 -3.46
N SER A 39 -6.90 7.35 -3.66
CA SER A 39 -6.41 8.30 -4.66
C SER A 39 -6.82 7.88 -6.07
N SER A 40 -6.99 8.84 -6.99
CA SER A 40 -7.31 8.58 -8.40
C SER A 40 -6.15 7.96 -9.22
N THR A 41 -4.96 7.77 -8.65
CA THR A 41 -3.83 7.15 -9.38
C THR A 41 -4.18 5.71 -9.77
N LYS A 42 -4.10 5.42 -11.08
CA LYS A 42 -4.41 4.09 -11.62
C LYS A 42 -3.34 3.08 -11.24
N VAL A 43 -3.79 1.89 -10.84
CA VAL A 43 -2.93 0.73 -10.64
C VAL A 43 -2.75 0.03 -11.99
N PRO A 44 -1.52 -0.35 -12.38
CA PRO A 44 -1.29 -1.15 -13.58
C PRO A 44 -2.06 -2.48 -13.52
N LYS A 45 -2.56 -2.95 -14.68
CA LYS A 45 -3.31 -4.22 -14.74
C LYS A 45 -2.49 -5.43 -14.26
N ASN A 46 -1.19 -5.43 -14.54
CA ASN A 46 -0.24 -6.47 -14.16
C ASN A 46 0.43 -6.20 -12.81
N PHE A 47 -0.21 -5.44 -11.91
CA PHE A 47 0.36 -5.14 -10.60
C PHE A 47 0.69 -6.41 -9.81
N ALA A 48 -0.22 -7.39 -9.77
CA ALA A 48 0.02 -8.64 -9.05
C ALA A 48 1.17 -9.45 -9.68
N ASP A 49 1.19 -9.58 -11.00
CA ASP A 49 2.23 -10.33 -11.72
C ASP A 49 3.62 -9.73 -11.48
N ARG A 50 3.72 -8.40 -11.45
CA ARG A 50 4.97 -7.70 -11.15
C ARG A 50 5.47 -8.01 -9.73
N ILE A 51 4.58 -7.93 -8.74
CA ILE A 51 4.96 -8.25 -7.35
C ILE A 51 5.47 -9.69 -7.24
N ILE A 52 4.79 -10.65 -7.87
CA ILE A 52 5.21 -12.06 -7.86
C ILE A 52 6.57 -12.23 -8.55
N PHE A 53 6.77 -11.59 -9.70
CA PHE A 53 8.03 -11.62 -10.42
C PHE A 53 9.18 -11.05 -9.59
N ASP A 54 8.98 -9.90 -8.96
CA ASP A 54 10.00 -9.24 -8.13
C ASP A 54 10.41 -10.13 -6.94
N VAL A 55 9.43 -10.68 -6.21
CA VAL A 55 9.68 -11.59 -5.08
C VAL A 55 10.43 -12.86 -5.52
N ASN A 56 10.03 -13.47 -6.64
CA ASN A 56 10.71 -14.66 -7.13
C ASN A 56 12.16 -14.38 -7.51
N ASN A 57 12.46 -13.21 -8.11
CA ASN A 57 13.83 -12.83 -8.41
C ASN A 57 14.66 -12.59 -7.14
N GLU A 58 14.09 -11.96 -6.11
CA GLU A 58 14.76 -11.80 -4.81
C GLU A 58 15.13 -13.17 -4.21
N ILE A 59 14.18 -14.12 -4.18
CA ILE A 59 14.42 -15.48 -3.68
C ILE A 59 15.52 -16.19 -4.47
N GLU A 60 15.51 -16.10 -5.79
CA GLU A 60 16.54 -16.73 -6.63
C GLU A 60 17.92 -16.08 -6.47
N ASN A 61 17.98 -14.78 -6.21
CA ASN A 61 19.23 -14.08 -5.92
C ASN A 61 19.78 -14.45 -4.54
N GLU A 62 18.93 -14.64 -3.52
CA GLU A 62 19.35 -15.11 -2.19
C GLU A 62 19.85 -16.57 -2.19
N ARG A 63 19.45 -17.35 -3.20
CA ARG A 63 19.89 -18.75 -3.39
C ARG A 63 21.22 -18.90 -4.13
N ARG A 64 21.78 -17.81 -4.68
CA ARG A 64 23.08 -17.80 -5.36
C ARG A 64 24.20 -17.35 -4.43
#